data_AF-A0A3D8HXA2-F1
#
_entry.id   AF-A0A3D8HXA2-F1
#
_cell.length_a   1.000
_cell.length_b   1.000
_cell.length_c   1.000
_cell.angle_alpha   90.00
_cell.angle_beta   90.00
_cell.angle_gamma   90.00
#
_symmetry.space_group_name_H-M   'P 1'
#
loop_
_entity.id
_entity.type
_entity.pdbx_description
1 polymer ?
#
loop_
_entity_poly.entity_id
_entity_poly.type
_entity_poly.pdbx_seq_one_letter_code
_entity_poly.pdbx_strand_id
1 'polypeptide(L)'
;MKRVGFSMIELVFVIVIVGVLTAIALPRFSVSRDDACFAKLRANLSETETILSREYTKKFLQGATINAADTLTYLKTLENNNSDNCSFKVNSASSVTANIRSVSVALTVTTDPNTKSPVLTCNVNDESCRKLTGKAK
;
A
#
# COMPACT_ATOMS: atom_id res chain seq x y z
N MET A 1 4.94 -16.48 57.68
CA MET A 1 5.09 -16.42 56.20
C MET A 1 5.87 -15.17 55.85
N LYS A 2 7.13 -15.28 55.40
CA LYS A 2 7.97 -14.12 55.03
C LYS A 2 7.61 -13.67 53.61
N ARG A 3 7.02 -12.48 53.47
CA ARG A 3 6.92 -11.79 52.19
C ARG A 3 8.29 -11.17 51.90
N VAL A 4 8.97 -11.66 50.87
CA VAL A 4 10.20 -11.05 50.36
C VAL A 4 9.75 -9.89 49.48
N GLY A 5 9.87 -8.66 49.99
CA GLY A 5 9.58 -7.45 49.22
C GLY A 5 10.73 -7.16 48.27
N PHE A 6 10.40 -6.72 47.05
CA PHE A 6 11.38 -6.19 46.10
C PHE A 6 12.03 -4.94 46.70
N SER A 7 13.36 -4.82 46.60
CA SER A 7 14.08 -3.67 47.12
C SER A 7 13.79 -2.43 46.28
N MET A 8 13.74 -1.25 46.90
CA MET A 8 13.59 0.02 46.16
C MET A 8 14.68 0.19 45.11
N ILE A 9 15.91 -0.28 45.37
CA ILE A 9 17.00 -0.21 44.40
C ILE A 9 16.79 -1.12 43.18
N GLU A 10 16.17 -2.28 43.37
CA GLU A 10 15.89 -3.21 42.28
C GLU A 10 14.82 -2.62 41.35
N LEU A 11 13.80 -1.96 41.91
CA LEU A 11 12.78 -1.29 41.12
C LEU A 11 13.36 -0.14 40.29
N VAL A 12 14.27 0.65 40.88
CA VAL A 12 14.97 1.74 40.17
C VAL A 12 15.82 1.19 39.03
N PHE A 13 16.54 0.08 39.25
CA PHE A 13 17.36 -0.52 38.20
C PHE A 13 16.50 -1.03 37.02
N VAL A 14 15.34 -1.63 37.32
CA VAL A 14 14.40 -2.11 36.30
C VAL A 14 13.85 -0.97 35.44
N ILE A 15 13.42 0.15 36.03
CA ILE A 15 12.88 1.28 35.25
C ILE A 15 13.96 1.95 34.39
N VAL A 16 15.22 2.01 34.87
CA VAL A 16 16.34 2.55 34.10
C VAL A 16 16.63 1.65 32.90
N ILE A 17 16.69 0.33 33.09
CA ILE A 17 16.90 -0.62 31.99
C ILE A 17 15.78 -0.50 30.96
N VAL A 18 14.51 -0.51 31.39
CA VAL A 18 13.36 -0.37 30.48
C VAL A 18 13.39 0.98 29.77
N GLY A 19 13.80 2.06 30.44
CA GLY A 19 13.96 3.38 29.85
C GLY A 19 14.98 3.43 28.71
N VAL A 20 16.16 2.82 28.89
CA VAL A 20 17.19 2.78 27.83
C VAL A 20 16.75 1.88 26.66
N LEU A 21 16.18 0.72 26.94
CA LEU A 21 15.73 -0.21 25.90
C LEU A 21 14.61 0.39 25.04
N THR A 22 13.66 1.08 25.67
CA THR A 22 12.54 1.71 24.96
C THR A 22 12.99 2.87 24.07
N ALA A 23 13.95 3.67 24.53
CA ALA A 23 14.50 4.79 23.75
C ALA A 23 15.12 4.34 22.40
N ILE A 24 15.77 3.17 22.38
CA ILE A 24 16.42 2.63 21.17
C ILE A 24 15.42 1.89 20.27
N ALA A 25 14.37 1.29 20.83
CA ALA A 25 13.40 0.49 20.09
C ALA A 25 12.39 1.33 19.29
N LEU A 26 11.97 2.50 19.81
CA LEU A 26 10.93 3.34 19.20
C LEU A 26 11.22 3.85 17.77
N PRO A 27 12.42 4.34 17.40
CA PRO A 27 12.64 4.95 16.08
C PRO A 27 12.53 3.95 14.92
N ARG A 28 12.70 2.65 15.15
CA ARG A 28 12.67 1.63 14.11
C ARG A 28 11.25 1.18 13.72
N PHE A 29 10.26 1.39 14.60
CA PHE A 29 8.89 0.96 14.35
C PHE A 29 8.12 1.85 13.38
N SER A 30 8.49 3.12 13.21
CA SER A 30 7.82 4.04 12.28
C SER A 30 8.18 3.73 10.82
N VAL A 31 9.48 3.63 10.52
CA VAL A 31 9.98 3.37 9.17
C VAL A 31 9.54 1.99 8.65
N SER A 32 9.58 0.96 9.51
CA SER A 32 9.13 -0.38 9.13
C SER A 32 7.64 -0.43 8.76
N ARG A 33 6.80 0.45 9.31
CA ARG A 33 5.38 0.53 8.95
C ARG A 33 5.17 1.17 7.58
N ASP A 34 5.98 2.15 7.24
CA ASP A 34 5.89 2.83 5.94
C ASP A 34 6.38 1.90 4.82
N ASP A 35 7.47 1.17 5.04
CA ASP A 35 7.94 0.16 4.09
C ASP A 35 6.94 -0.98 3.89
N ALA A 36 6.30 -1.44 4.98
CA ALA A 36 5.21 -2.42 4.91
C ALA A 36 4.00 -1.88 4.13
N CYS A 37 3.70 -0.59 4.28
CA CYS A 37 2.67 0.10 3.50
C CYS A 37 2.97 0.03 2.00
N PHE A 38 4.18 0.42 1.60
CA PHE A 38 4.60 0.35 0.20
C PHE A 38 4.56 -1.08 -0.36
N ALA A 39 4.95 -2.09 0.42
CA ALA A 39 4.85 -3.48 0.01
C ALA A 39 3.40 -3.95 -0.18
N LYS A 40 2.49 -3.60 0.74
CA LYS A 40 1.07 -3.94 0.64
C LYS A 40 0.41 -3.26 -0.56
N LEU A 41 0.66 -1.97 -0.75
CA LEU A 41 0.13 -1.21 -1.87
C LEU A 41 0.62 -1.80 -3.21
N ARG A 42 1.91 -2.13 -3.32
CA ARG A 42 2.46 -2.84 -4.49
C ARG A 42 1.76 -4.16 -4.77
N ALA A 43 1.57 -5.00 -3.75
CA ALA A 43 0.93 -6.30 -3.89
C ALA A 43 -0.50 -6.16 -4.44
N ASN A 44 -1.30 -5.26 -3.83
CA ASN A 44 -2.67 -5.01 -4.26
C ASN A 44 -2.75 -4.45 -5.68
N LEU A 45 -1.82 -3.56 -6.06
CA LEU A 45 -1.73 -3.04 -7.43
C LEU A 45 -1.45 -4.17 -8.43
N SER A 46 -0.44 -5.00 -8.17
CA SER A 46 -0.09 -6.12 -9.05
C SER A 46 -1.22 -7.16 -9.17
N GLU A 47 -1.91 -7.45 -8.07
CA GLU A 47 -3.10 -8.30 -8.08
C GLU A 47 -4.19 -7.70 -8.98
N THR A 48 -4.44 -6.40 -8.86
CA THR A 48 -5.46 -5.70 -9.65
C THR A 48 -5.10 -5.63 -11.14
N GLU A 49 -3.82 -5.42 -11.49
CA GLU A 49 -3.36 -5.51 -12.89
C GLU A 49 -3.60 -6.91 -13.47
N THR A 50 -3.37 -7.95 -12.67
CA THR A 50 -3.60 -9.33 -13.07
C THR A 50 -5.09 -9.62 -13.28
N ILE A 51 -5.95 -9.14 -12.38
CA ILE A 51 -7.41 -9.26 -12.51
C ILE A 51 -7.88 -8.52 -13.76
N LEU A 52 -7.43 -7.27 -13.95
CA LEU A 52 -7.88 -6.42 -15.05
C LEU A 52 -7.46 -6.96 -16.42
N SER A 53 -6.23 -7.47 -16.54
CA SER A 53 -5.75 -8.11 -17.78
C SER A 53 -6.49 -9.40 -18.12
N ARG A 54 -6.84 -10.21 -17.11
CA ARG A 54 -7.66 -11.42 -17.28
C ARG A 54 -9.07 -11.09 -17.77
N GLU A 55 -9.71 -10.10 -17.16
CA GLU A 55 -11.05 -9.68 -17.53
C GLU A 55 -11.07 -9.03 -18.92
N TYR A 56 -10.07 -8.22 -19.24
CA TYR A 56 -9.89 -7.68 -20.59
C TYR A 56 -9.78 -8.79 -21.64
N THR A 57 -8.92 -9.78 -21.39
CA THR A 57 -8.74 -10.94 -22.30
C THR A 57 -10.04 -11.72 -22.47
N LYS A 58 -10.80 -11.92 -21.39
CA LYS A 58 -12.08 -12.62 -21.43
C LYS A 58 -13.12 -11.87 -22.27
N LYS A 59 -13.22 -10.55 -22.16
CA LYS A 59 -14.14 -9.73 -22.95
C LYS A 59 -13.73 -9.65 -24.42
N PHE A 60 -12.43 -9.53 -24.67
CA PHE A 60 -11.87 -9.57 -26.03
C PHE A 60 -12.22 -10.88 -26.75
N LEU A 61 -12.08 -12.03 -26.09
CA LEU A 61 -12.49 -13.33 -26.63
C LEU A 61 -14.00 -13.44 -26.89
N GLN A 62 -14.81 -12.65 -26.20
CA GLN A 62 -16.27 -12.59 -26.38
C GLN A 62 -16.71 -11.58 -27.45
N GLY A 63 -15.76 -10.90 -28.12
CA GLY A 63 -16.07 -9.84 -29.08
C GLY A 63 -16.65 -8.58 -28.44
N ALA A 64 -16.49 -8.42 -27.12
CA ALA A 64 -16.99 -7.28 -26.36
C ALA A 64 -15.82 -6.39 -25.90
N THR A 65 -16.02 -5.08 -25.90
CA THR A 65 -15.07 -4.10 -25.34
C THR A 65 -15.32 -3.93 -23.84
N ILE A 66 -14.28 -3.66 -23.07
CA ILE A 66 -14.41 -3.29 -21.65
C ILE A 66 -14.95 -1.86 -21.58
N ASN A 67 -16.10 -1.66 -20.94
CA ASN A 67 -16.63 -0.32 -20.71
C ASN A 67 -15.95 0.35 -19.50
N ALA A 68 -15.97 1.69 -19.45
CA ALA A 68 -15.42 2.45 -18.32
C ALA A 68 -16.06 2.07 -16.97
N ALA A 69 -17.33 1.64 -16.98
CA ALA A 69 -18.05 1.20 -15.78
C ALA A 69 -17.54 -0.15 -15.23
N ASP A 70 -17.18 -1.08 -16.12
CA ASP A 70 -16.61 -2.37 -15.74
C ASP A 70 -15.23 -2.15 -15.12
N THR A 71 -14.40 -1.33 -15.77
CA THR A 71 -13.07 -0.93 -15.29
C THR A 71 -13.15 -0.32 -13.89
N LEU A 72 -14.13 0.56 -13.65
CA LEU A 72 -14.35 1.18 -12.33
C LEU A 72 -14.70 0.13 -11.25
N THR A 73 -15.50 -0.88 -11.59
CA THR A 73 -15.87 -1.94 -10.64
C THR A 73 -14.65 -2.76 -10.22
N TYR A 74 -13.77 -3.09 -11.16
CA TYR A 74 -12.52 -3.79 -10.85
C TYR A 74 -11.56 -2.91 -10.07
N LEU A 75 -11.43 -1.62 -10.40
CA LEU A 75 -10.57 -0.71 -9.65
C LEU A 75 -11.09 -0.51 -8.22
N LYS A 76 -12.41 -0.50 -7.99
CA LYS A 76 -12.99 -0.43 -6.62
C LYS A 76 -12.60 -1.60 -5.74
N THR A 77 -12.14 -2.72 -6.30
CA THR A 77 -11.61 -3.83 -5.50
C THR A 77 -10.34 -3.43 -4.72
N LEU A 78 -9.57 -2.45 -5.23
CA LEU A 78 -8.42 -1.87 -4.52
C LEU A 78 -8.84 -1.20 -3.20
N GLU A 79 -10.04 -0.64 -3.12
CA GLU A 79 -10.53 0.06 -1.93
C GLU A 79 -10.90 -0.91 -0.79
N ASN A 80 -11.17 -2.18 -1.10
CA ASN A 80 -11.53 -3.18 -0.08
C ASN A 80 -10.34 -3.60 0.80
N ASN A 81 -9.11 -3.37 0.34
CA ASN A 81 -7.89 -3.72 1.08
C ASN A 81 -7.28 -2.54 1.86
N ASN A 82 -8.05 -1.46 1.99
CA ASN A 82 -7.65 -0.25 2.70
C ASN A 82 -7.38 -0.50 4.17
N SER A 83 -6.41 0.25 4.70
CA SER A 83 -6.06 0.31 6.12
C SER A 83 -5.86 1.77 6.51
N ASP A 84 -5.94 2.07 7.82
CA ASP A 84 -5.95 3.43 8.37
C ASP A 84 -4.78 4.34 7.93
N ASN A 85 -3.69 3.77 7.40
CA ASN A 85 -2.52 4.51 6.89
C ASN A 85 -2.11 4.16 5.46
N CYS A 86 -2.78 3.21 4.82
CA CYS A 86 -2.45 2.66 3.51
C CYS A 86 -3.73 2.38 2.76
N SER A 87 -4.14 3.28 1.88
CA SER A 87 -5.40 3.14 1.17
C SER A 87 -5.27 3.51 -0.30
N PHE A 88 -6.11 2.88 -1.11
CA PHE A 88 -6.41 3.31 -2.45
C PHE A 88 -7.76 3.99 -2.45
N LYS A 89 -7.86 5.07 -3.21
CA LYS A 89 -9.10 5.76 -3.52
C LYS A 89 -9.25 5.83 -5.03
N VAL A 90 -10.35 5.31 -5.55
CA VAL A 90 -10.59 5.31 -6.99
C VAL A 90 -11.42 6.53 -7.34
N ASN A 91 -10.82 7.49 -8.04
CA ASN A 91 -11.51 8.73 -8.41
C ASN A 91 -12.27 8.56 -9.74
N SER A 92 -11.75 7.76 -10.67
CA SER A 92 -12.34 7.51 -11.99
C SER A 92 -11.75 6.23 -12.59
N ALA A 93 -12.34 5.73 -13.69
CA ALA A 93 -11.85 4.56 -14.41
C ALA A 93 -10.40 4.67 -14.90
N SER A 94 -9.85 5.90 -14.97
CA SER A 94 -8.47 6.17 -15.37
C SER A 94 -7.59 6.78 -14.26
N SER A 95 -8.10 6.96 -13.03
CA SER A 95 -7.33 7.61 -11.96
C SER A 95 -7.58 6.96 -10.60
N VAL A 96 -6.51 6.47 -9.99
CA VAL A 96 -6.47 5.87 -8.65
C VAL A 96 -5.48 6.66 -7.82
N THR A 97 -5.86 7.04 -6.61
CA THR A 97 -4.95 7.71 -5.66
C THR A 97 -4.53 6.72 -4.59
N ALA A 98 -3.23 6.51 -4.40
CA ALA A 98 -2.69 5.78 -3.26
C ALA A 98 -2.37 6.77 -2.15
N ASN A 99 -2.86 6.54 -0.94
CA ASN A 99 -2.55 7.31 0.25
C ASN A 99 -1.64 6.49 1.17
N ILE A 100 -0.50 7.08 1.51
CA ILE A 100 0.53 6.55 2.40
C ILE A 100 0.70 7.57 3.52
N ARG A 101 0.03 7.36 4.65
CA ARG A 101 -0.03 8.29 5.79
C ARG A 101 -0.36 9.74 5.39
N SER A 102 0.66 10.58 5.23
CA SER A 102 0.56 12.02 4.93
C SER A 102 0.87 12.35 3.47
N VAL A 103 1.18 11.34 2.65
CA VAL A 103 1.57 11.49 1.25
C VAL A 103 0.56 10.76 0.37
N SER A 104 -0.04 11.47 -0.58
CA SER A 104 -0.90 10.89 -1.60
C SER A 104 -0.19 10.90 -2.96
N VAL A 105 -0.31 9.80 -3.69
CA VAL A 105 0.26 9.61 -5.04
C VAL A 105 -0.88 9.29 -5.99
N ALA A 106 -1.02 10.09 -7.05
CA ALA A 106 -1.95 9.78 -8.13
C ALA A 106 -1.32 8.79 -9.11
N LEU A 107 -2.02 7.69 -9.36
CA LEU A 107 -1.75 6.72 -10.42
C LEU A 107 -2.79 6.90 -11.53
N THR A 108 -2.30 6.96 -12.76
CA THR A 108 -3.10 6.99 -13.98
C THR A 108 -3.18 5.58 -14.57
N VAL A 109 -4.40 5.09 -14.73
CA VAL A 109 -4.67 3.81 -15.41
C VAL A 109 -4.80 4.14 -16.89
N THR A 110 -3.80 3.76 -17.68
CA THR A 110 -3.88 3.88 -19.13
C THR A 110 -4.41 2.57 -19.67
N THR A 111 -5.70 2.55 -20.00
CA THR A 111 -6.34 1.50 -20.80
C THR A 111 -6.24 1.93 -22.26
N ASP A 112 -5.36 1.30 -23.05
CA ASP A 112 -5.36 1.50 -24.48
C ASP A 112 -6.48 0.63 -25.09
N PRO A 113 -7.51 1.21 -25.73
CA PRO A 113 -8.72 0.47 -26.13
C PRO A 113 -8.49 -0.57 -27.23
N ASN A 114 -7.28 -0.69 -27.79
CA ASN A 114 -7.07 -1.47 -29.02
C ASN A 114 -6.00 -2.56 -28.99
N THR A 115 -5.15 -2.76 -27.97
CA THR A 115 -4.19 -3.90 -28.02
C THR A 115 -3.30 -4.16 -26.79
N LYS A 116 -3.33 -3.31 -25.75
CA LYS A 116 -2.38 -3.44 -24.63
C LYS A 116 -3.10 -3.73 -23.33
N SER A 117 -2.52 -4.64 -22.54
CA SER A 117 -2.89 -4.82 -21.14
C SER A 117 -2.87 -3.46 -20.45
N PRO A 118 -3.87 -3.13 -19.63
CA PRO A 118 -3.90 -1.87 -18.90
C PRO A 118 -2.66 -1.77 -18.00
N VAL A 119 -1.96 -0.65 -18.09
CA VAL A 119 -0.76 -0.38 -17.30
C VAL A 119 -1.08 0.72 -16.29
N LEU A 120 -0.79 0.46 -15.01
CA LEU A 120 -0.79 1.50 -13.99
C LEU A 120 0.48 2.32 -14.15
N THR A 121 0.34 3.55 -14.63
CA THR A 121 1.45 4.51 -14.71
C THR A 121 1.30 5.52 -13.59
N CYS A 122 2.41 6.00 -13.03
CA CYS A 122 2.39 7.14 -12.12
C CYS A 122 3.53 8.09 -12.50
N ASN A 123 3.43 9.34 -12.02
CA ASN A 123 4.42 10.36 -12.31
C ASN A 123 5.77 9.98 -11.69
N VAL A 124 6.74 9.60 -12.54
CA VAL A 124 8.07 9.11 -12.13
C VAL A 124 8.93 10.14 -11.40
N ASN A 125 8.50 11.41 -11.36
CA ASN A 125 9.16 12.47 -10.61
C ASN A 125 8.92 12.35 -9.10
N ASP A 126 7.89 11.62 -8.66
CA ASP A 126 7.64 11.34 -7.24
C ASP A 126 8.46 10.13 -6.76
N GLU A 127 9.27 10.33 -5.71
CA GLU A 127 10.02 9.24 -5.07
C GLU A 127 9.09 8.13 -4.54
N SER A 128 7.91 8.53 -4.05
CA SER A 128 6.85 7.63 -3.61
C SER A 128 6.28 6.78 -4.75
N CYS A 129 6.16 7.34 -5.96
CA CYS A 129 5.73 6.61 -7.17
C CYS A 129 6.82 5.61 -7.63
N ARG A 130 8.10 5.99 -7.56
CA ARG A 130 9.23 5.09 -7.85
C ARG A 130 9.30 3.92 -6.88
N LYS A 131 9.05 4.19 -5.59
CA LYS A 131 8.85 3.13 -4.61
C LYS A 131 7.65 2.28 -5.05
N LEU A 132 6.45 2.83 -5.15
CA LEU A 132 5.22 2.07 -5.48
C LEU A 132 5.28 1.24 -6.78
N THR A 133 6.00 1.65 -7.81
CA THR A 133 6.04 0.90 -9.10
C THR A 133 7.23 -0.03 -9.24
N GLY A 134 8.18 0.00 -8.29
CA GLY A 134 9.38 -0.85 -8.35
C GLY A 134 10.29 -0.59 -9.55
N LYS A 135 10.03 0.47 -10.34
CA LYS A 135 10.87 0.92 -11.45
C LYS A 135 12.14 1.55 -10.86
N ALA A 136 13.17 0.73 -10.68
CA ALA A 136 14.53 1.22 -10.47
C ALA A 136 14.99 1.96 -11.73
N LYS A 137 15.85 2.98 -11.53
CA LYS A 137 16.44 3.81 -12.59
C LYS A 137 17.11 2.95 -13.66
#